data_AF-A0A7S1BKX8-F1
#
_entry.id   AF-A0A7S1BKX8-F1
#
_cell.length_a   1.000
_cell.length_b   1.000
_cell.length_c   1.000
_cell.angle_alpha   90.00
_cell.angle_beta   90.00
_cell.angle_gamma   90.00
#
_symmetry.space_group_name_H-M   'P 1'
#
loop_
_entity.id
_entity.type
_entity.pdbx_description
1 polymer ?
#
loop_
_entity_poly.entity_id
_entity_poly.type
_entity_poly.pdbx_seq_one_letter_code
_entity_poly.pdbx_strand_id
1 'polypeptide(L)'
;DLRPTTGGCAPRPGHPSYAPANLAAGDWSAVERFHTISSLLMRRWTGREDVPVGWSEATWTGLASPARPEWDADLLARIAIPGLRDRLPTIADATEVGSCASVPAGTPRALSWPELVGVPLLPGLGDGACAAAAAGDEVGVTVGTSAAVRRVLPWPLPAPLPP
;
A
#
# COMPACT_ATOMS: atom_id res chain seq x y z
N ASP A 1 1.71 -0.98 -23.63
CA ASP A 1 1.90 -2.11 -22.70
C ASP A 1 2.06 -1.55 -21.29
N LEU A 2 1.10 -1.83 -20.39
CA LEU A 2 1.05 -1.36 -18.99
C LEU A 2 1.55 -2.42 -17.99
N ARG A 3 2.34 -3.40 -18.47
CA ARG A 3 2.94 -4.40 -17.59
C ARG A 3 3.97 -3.74 -16.67
N PRO A 4 4.08 -4.20 -15.40
CA PRO A 4 5.16 -3.77 -14.51
C PRO A 4 6.52 -4.04 -15.16
N THR A 5 7.41 -3.04 -15.14
CA THR A 5 8.76 -3.14 -15.72
C THR A 5 9.71 -3.92 -14.81
N THR A 6 9.39 -4.00 -13.53
CA THR A 6 10.11 -4.69 -12.48
C THR A 6 9.12 -5.63 -11.78
N GLY A 7 9.51 -6.90 -11.59
CA GLY A 7 8.56 -7.99 -11.26
C GLY A 7 7.62 -7.69 -10.09
N GLY A 8 6.32 -7.83 -10.30
CA GLY A 8 5.27 -7.52 -9.32
C GLY A 8 3.97 -8.25 -9.61
N CYS A 9 2.88 -7.90 -8.92
CA CYS A 9 1.59 -8.55 -9.12
C CYS A 9 1.09 -8.31 -10.56
N ALA A 10 0.78 -9.38 -11.30
CA ALA A 10 0.22 -9.26 -12.63
C ALA A 10 -1.15 -8.54 -12.58
N PRO A 11 -1.47 -7.67 -13.56
CA PRO A 11 -2.77 -7.00 -13.59
C PRO A 11 -3.89 -8.04 -13.70
N ARG A 12 -4.86 -7.99 -12.79
CA ARG A 12 -6.05 -8.87 -12.81
C ARG A 12 -7.33 -8.06 -12.68
N PRO A 13 -8.31 -8.16 -13.61
CA PRO A 13 -9.58 -7.46 -13.47
C PRO A 13 -10.24 -7.72 -12.10
N GLY A 14 -10.73 -6.66 -11.46
CA GLY A 14 -11.33 -6.72 -10.12
C GLY A 14 -10.35 -6.79 -8.95
N HIS A 15 -9.04 -6.83 -9.21
CA HIS A 15 -7.99 -6.81 -8.19
C HIS A 15 -7.30 -5.44 -8.16
N PRO A 16 -6.82 -4.95 -6.99
CA PRO A 16 -6.12 -3.66 -6.90
C PRO A 16 -4.93 -3.51 -7.86
N SER A 17 -4.26 -4.61 -8.23
CA SER A 17 -3.18 -4.62 -9.24
C SER A 17 -3.60 -4.15 -10.63
N TYR A 18 -4.89 -3.99 -10.88
CA TYR A 18 -5.45 -3.44 -12.11
C TYR A 18 -5.58 -1.91 -12.09
N ALA A 19 -5.13 -1.24 -11.02
CA ALA A 19 -5.18 0.21 -10.92
C ALA A 19 -4.56 0.94 -12.12
N PRO A 20 -3.42 0.52 -12.71
CA PRO A 20 -2.87 1.18 -13.91
C PRO A 20 -3.86 1.20 -15.07
N ALA A 21 -4.54 0.09 -15.33
CA ALA A 21 -5.51 -0.01 -16.41
C ALA A 21 -6.79 0.78 -16.12
N ASN A 22 -7.28 0.74 -14.87
CA ASN A 22 -8.44 1.54 -14.45
C ASN A 22 -8.16 3.05 -14.53
N LEU A 23 -6.96 3.47 -14.13
CA LEU A 23 -6.54 4.87 -14.22
C LEU A 23 -6.45 5.31 -15.68
N ALA A 24 -5.81 4.52 -16.54
CA ALA A 24 -5.67 4.84 -17.96
C ALA A 24 -7.00 4.89 -18.72
N ALA A 25 -8.02 4.15 -18.29
CA ALA A 25 -9.30 4.07 -18.98
C ALA A 25 -10.38 5.05 -18.48
N GLY A 26 -10.17 5.70 -17.33
CA GLY A 26 -11.17 6.54 -16.68
C GLY A 26 -10.90 8.04 -16.80
N ASP A 27 -11.93 8.84 -16.50
CA ASP A 27 -11.79 10.29 -16.27
C ASP A 27 -11.60 10.54 -14.78
N TRP A 28 -10.41 11.02 -14.42
CA TRP A 28 -10.00 11.33 -13.06
C TRP A 28 -9.65 12.80 -12.88
N SER A 29 -10.07 13.65 -13.81
CA SER A 29 -9.75 15.08 -13.83
C SER A 29 -10.17 15.78 -12.52
N ALA A 30 -11.34 15.43 -11.99
CA ALA A 30 -11.89 15.95 -10.74
C ALA A 30 -11.28 15.32 -9.46
N VAL A 31 -10.45 14.28 -9.58
CA VAL A 31 -9.82 13.66 -8.41
C VAL A 31 -8.62 14.48 -7.97
N GLU A 32 -8.68 15.02 -6.76
CA GLU A 32 -7.59 15.78 -6.16
C GLU A 32 -6.52 14.88 -5.54
N ARG A 33 -6.94 13.80 -4.87
CA ARG A 33 -6.03 12.84 -4.23
C ARG A 33 -6.57 11.42 -4.29
N PHE A 34 -5.68 10.47 -4.48
CA PHE A 34 -5.95 9.06 -4.34
C PHE A 34 -5.51 8.57 -2.96
N HIS A 35 -6.26 7.64 -2.39
CA HIS A 35 -5.92 7.00 -1.12
C HIS A 35 -6.16 5.50 -1.23
N THR A 36 -5.34 4.71 -0.54
CA THR A 36 -5.71 3.34 -0.17
C THR A 36 -6.73 3.39 0.97
N ILE A 37 -7.40 2.26 1.22
CA ILE A 37 -8.34 2.17 2.35
C ILE A 37 -7.63 2.46 3.69
N SER A 38 -6.42 1.95 3.89
CA SER A 38 -5.64 2.19 5.11
C SER A 38 -5.27 3.66 5.27
N SER A 39 -4.67 4.28 4.25
CA SER A 39 -4.28 5.70 4.31
C SER A 39 -5.48 6.63 4.51
N LEU A 40 -6.64 6.30 3.95
CA LEU A 40 -7.90 7.00 4.21
C LEU A 40 -8.35 6.87 5.67
N LEU A 41 -8.27 5.68 6.26
CA LEU A 41 -8.62 5.44 7.68
C LEU A 41 -7.66 6.18 8.60
N MET A 42 -6.36 6.09 8.34
CA MET A 42 -5.32 6.78 9.09
C MET A 42 -5.51 8.31 9.04
N ARG A 43 -5.83 8.88 7.87
CA ARG A 43 -6.21 10.30 7.74
C ARG A 43 -7.41 10.65 8.62
N ARG A 44 -8.45 9.82 8.65
CA ARG A 44 -9.64 10.06 9.50
C ARG A 44 -9.36 9.94 11.00
N TRP A 45 -8.42 9.08 11.38
CA TRP A 45 -8.03 8.87 12.77
C TRP A 45 -7.13 9.98 13.30
N THR A 46 -6.18 10.42 12.46
CA THR A 46 -5.17 11.39 12.86
C THR A 46 -5.55 12.83 12.53
N GLY A 47 -6.51 13.03 11.61
CA GLY A 47 -6.84 14.34 11.06
C GLY A 47 -5.77 14.89 10.12
N ARG A 48 -4.74 14.10 9.80
CA ARG A 48 -3.63 14.50 8.93
C ARG A 48 -3.98 14.29 7.46
N GLU A 49 -3.69 15.28 6.62
CA GLU A 49 -4.03 15.26 5.20
C GLU A 49 -2.99 14.51 4.34
N ASP A 50 -1.72 14.53 4.76
CA ASP A 50 -0.55 14.00 4.07
C ASP A 50 -0.08 12.66 4.65
N VAL A 51 -1.03 11.78 4.98
CA VAL A 51 -0.72 10.44 5.49
C VAL A 51 -0.14 9.56 4.37
N PRO A 52 1.04 8.93 4.59
CA PRO A 52 1.64 8.05 3.60
C PRO A 52 0.85 6.75 3.43
N VAL A 53 1.10 6.06 2.33
CA VAL A 53 0.70 4.66 2.13
C VAL A 53 1.87 3.73 2.45
N GLY A 54 1.60 2.58 3.06
CA GLY A 54 2.64 1.58 3.28
C GLY A 54 3.12 0.95 1.97
N TRP A 55 4.41 0.66 1.86
CA TRP A 55 4.98 0.04 0.65
C TRP A 55 4.34 -1.31 0.30
N SER A 56 3.98 -2.10 1.31
CA SER A 56 3.22 -3.35 1.13
C SER A 56 1.88 -3.15 0.42
N GLU A 57 1.14 -2.08 0.75
CA GLU A 57 -0.12 -1.77 0.08
C GLU A 57 0.11 -1.17 -1.29
N ALA A 58 1.10 -0.28 -1.42
CA ALA A 58 1.40 0.43 -2.67
C ALA A 58 1.78 -0.55 -3.78
N THR A 59 2.61 -1.56 -3.50
CA THR A 59 3.01 -2.60 -4.46
C THR A 59 1.81 -3.45 -4.92
N TRP A 60 0.78 -3.58 -4.07
CA TRP A 60 -0.42 -4.33 -4.42
C TRP A 60 -1.31 -3.64 -5.46
N THR A 61 -1.18 -2.32 -5.60
CA THR A 61 -1.88 -1.55 -6.64
C THR A 61 -1.32 -1.77 -8.05
N GLY A 62 -0.10 -2.32 -8.17
CA GLY A 62 0.60 -2.43 -9.44
C GLY A 62 1.14 -1.09 -9.97
N LEU A 63 1.05 0.01 -9.20
CA LEU A 63 1.60 1.33 -9.55
C LEU A 63 2.98 1.58 -8.91
N ALA A 64 3.33 0.86 -7.84
CA ALA A 64 4.57 1.07 -7.12
C ALA A 64 5.67 0.10 -7.56
N SER A 65 6.91 0.54 -7.39
CA SER A 65 8.08 -0.30 -7.60
C SER A 65 8.10 -1.42 -6.55
N PRO A 66 8.24 -2.68 -6.97
CA PRO A 66 8.50 -3.79 -6.05
C PRO A 66 9.96 -3.80 -5.59
N ALA A 67 10.84 -2.99 -6.20
CA ALA A 67 12.25 -2.88 -5.87
C ALA A 67 12.58 -1.79 -4.84
N ARG A 68 11.72 -0.80 -4.70
CA ARG A 68 11.98 0.39 -3.89
C ARG A 68 10.66 0.97 -3.36
N PRO A 69 10.65 1.65 -2.21
CA PRO A 69 9.46 2.32 -1.66
C PRO A 69 9.14 3.61 -2.44
N GLU A 70 8.91 3.48 -3.75
CA GLU A 70 8.61 4.58 -4.66
C GLU A 70 7.57 4.18 -5.70
N TRP A 71 6.86 5.16 -6.25
CA TRP A 71 5.95 4.93 -7.37
C TRP A 71 6.76 4.69 -8.65
N ASP A 72 6.32 3.78 -9.51
CA ASP A 72 6.98 3.50 -10.79
C ASP A 72 6.76 4.69 -11.74
N ALA A 73 7.78 5.55 -11.86
CA ALA A 73 7.70 6.78 -12.63
C ALA A 73 7.43 6.52 -14.13
N ASP A 74 8.01 5.46 -14.69
CA ASP A 74 7.83 5.10 -16.10
C ASP A 74 6.40 4.64 -16.36
N LEU A 75 5.83 3.88 -15.44
CA LEU A 75 4.42 3.46 -15.50
C LEU A 75 3.47 4.65 -15.34
N LEU A 76 3.71 5.53 -14.36
CA LEU A 76 2.87 6.72 -14.15
C LEU A 76 2.88 7.64 -15.37
N ALA A 77 4.04 7.80 -16.03
CA ALA A 77 4.16 8.59 -17.26
C ALA A 77 3.31 8.03 -18.41
N ARG A 78 3.07 6.70 -18.45
CA ARG A 78 2.25 6.03 -19.47
C ARG A 78 0.74 6.14 -19.23
N ILE A 79 0.30 6.36 -18.00
CA ILE A 79 -1.12 6.50 -17.62
C ILE A 79 -1.71 7.82 -18.13
N ALA A 80 -0.87 8.78 -18.54
CA ALA A 80 -1.26 10.04 -19.20
C ALA A 80 -2.26 10.93 -18.44
N ILE A 81 -2.28 10.83 -17.10
CA ILE A 81 -3.03 11.74 -16.22
C ILE A 81 -2.06 12.86 -15.75
N PRO A 82 -2.29 14.13 -16.10
CA PRO A 82 -1.42 15.23 -15.69
C PRO A 82 -1.34 15.39 -14.16
N GLY A 83 -0.11 15.43 -13.63
CA GLY A 83 0.13 15.58 -12.20
C GLY A 83 -0.28 14.37 -11.37
N LEU A 84 -0.50 13.19 -11.96
CA LEU A 84 -0.90 11.98 -11.23
C LEU A 84 0.02 11.68 -10.05
N ARG A 85 1.33 11.84 -10.24
CA ARG A 85 2.33 11.61 -9.17
C ARG A 85 2.05 12.46 -7.93
N ASP A 86 1.63 13.71 -8.09
CA ASP A 86 1.38 14.65 -6.99
C ASP A 86 0.05 14.37 -6.28
N ARG A 87 -0.85 13.66 -6.94
CA ARG A 87 -2.15 13.21 -6.40
C ARG A 87 -2.05 11.89 -5.65
N LEU A 88 -0.92 11.17 -5.77
CA LEU A 88 -0.65 9.94 -5.04
C LEU A 88 0.05 10.26 -3.71
N PRO A 89 -0.27 9.53 -2.62
CA PRO A 89 0.38 9.72 -1.34
C PRO A 89 1.86 9.33 -1.43
N THR A 90 2.69 9.81 -0.52
CA THR A 90 4.06 9.29 -0.38
C THR A 90 4.01 7.83 0.07
N ILE A 91 5.00 7.05 -0.34
CA ILE A 91 5.17 5.68 0.14
C ILE A 91 6.11 5.71 1.34
N ALA A 92 5.73 5.03 2.42
CA ALA A 92 6.56 4.83 3.60
C ALA A 92 6.85 3.33 3.81
N ASP A 93 8.02 3.02 4.34
CA ASP A 93 8.32 1.67 4.82
C ASP A 93 7.56 1.35 6.11
N ALA A 94 7.24 0.07 6.32
CA ALA A 94 6.51 -0.37 7.51
C ALA A 94 7.27 -0.13 8.83
N THR A 95 8.59 0.04 8.76
CA THR A 95 9.46 0.31 9.91
C THR A 95 9.53 1.79 10.28
N GLU A 96 8.98 2.70 9.47
CA GLU A 96 8.97 4.14 9.75
C GLU A 96 7.91 4.50 10.80
N VAL A 97 8.25 4.32 12.08
CA VAL A 97 7.36 4.59 13.22
C VAL A 97 6.91 6.05 13.25
N GLY A 98 5.60 6.28 13.40
CA GLY A 98 5.03 7.62 13.51
C GLY A 98 4.87 8.35 12.17
N SER A 99 5.20 7.69 11.06
CA SER A 99 4.95 8.22 9.71
C SER A 99 3.47 8.50 9.44
N CYS A 100 2.55 7.83 10.16
CA CYS A 100 1.12 8.10 10.13
C CYS A 100 0.61 8.98 11.29
N ALA A 101 1.49 9.60 12.09
CA ALA A 101 1.17 10.37 13.30
C ALA A 101 0.44 9.55 14.39
N SER A 102 -0.17 10.22 15.36
CA SER A 102 -0.97 9.60 16.43
C SER A 102 -2.39 10.16 16.43
N VAL A 103 -3.31 9.52 17.16
CA VAL A 103 -4.65 10.10 17.39
C VAL A 103 -4.52 11.37 18.24
N PRO A 104 -4.99 12.55 17.78
CA PRO A 104 -4.89 13.78 18.54
C PRO A 104 -5.88 13.78 19.72
N ALA A 105 -5.43 14.31 20.86
CA ALA A 105 -6.28 14.53 22.02
C ALA A 105 -7.48 15.43 21.67
N GLY A 106 -8.61 15.22 22.34
CA GLY A 106 -9.81 16.04 22.14
C GLY A 106 -10.59 15.77 20.84
N THR A 107 -10.17 14.81 20.02
CA THR A 107 -10.95 14.36 18.86
C THR A 107 -12.04 13.35 19.28
N PRO A 108 -13.12 13.16 18.50
CA PRO A 108 -14.10 12.12 18.79
C PRO A 108 -13.49 10.71 18.91
N ARG A 109 -12.42 10.43 18.17
CA ARG A 109 -11.70 9.14 18.21
C ARG A 109 -10.93 8.98 19.52
N ALA A 110 -10.30 10.05 20.00
CA ALA A 110 -9.65 10.07 21.32
C ALA A 110 -10.64 9.84 22.48
N LEU A 111 -11.90 10.25 22.33
CA LEU A 111 -12.93 9.99 23.34
C LEU A 111 -13.38 8.52 23.33
N SER A 112 -13.47 7.91 22.16
CA SER A 112 -13.82 6.48 22.02
C SER A 112 -12.67 5.54 22.37
N TRP A 113 -11.42 5.95 22.11
CA TRP A 113 -10.20 5.16 22.33
C TRP A 113 -9.09 6.04 22.92
N PRO A 114 -9.20 6.43 24.20
CA PRO A 114 -8.22 7.29 24.86
C PRO A 114 -6.82 6.68 24.91
N GLU A 115 -6.71 5.35 24.94
CA GLU A 115 -5.44 4.62 24.93
C GLU A 115 -4.62 4.81 23.65
N LEU A 116 -5.24 5.26 22.55
CA LEU A 116 -4.56 5.51 21.29
C LEU A 116 -4.01 6.95 21.15
N VAL A 117 -4.32 7.82 22.12
CA VAL A 117 -3.84 9.20 22.12
C VAL A 117 -2.33 9.22 22.32
N GLY A 118 -1.62 9.87 21.39
CA GLY A 118 -0.16 9.95 21.43
C GLY A 118 0.58 8.65 21.06
N VAL A 119 -0.13 7.56 20.76
CA VAL A 119 0.48 6.31 20.28
C VAL A 119 0.85 6.47 18.80
N PRO A 120 2.12 6.27 18.42
CA PRO A 120 2.54 6.33 17.02
C PRO A 120 1.85 5.26 16.18
N LEU A 121 1.16 5.67 15.12
CA LEU A 121 0.57 4.77 14.14
C LEU A 121 1.59 4.46 13.04
N LEU A 122 1.57 3.20 12.59
CA LEU A 122 2.38 2.69 11.50
C LEU A 122 1.59 2.75 10.18
N PRO A 123 2.28 2.78 9.02
CA PRO A 123 1.63 2.59 7.73
C PRO A 123 0.89 1.26 7.66
N GLY A 124 -0.15 1.21 6.83
CA GLY A 124 -0.89 -0.02 6.62
C GLY A 124 -0.05 -1.10 5.96
N LEU A 125 -0.34 -2.34 6.34
CA LEU A 125 0.19 -3.54 5.71
C LEU A 125 -0.96 -4.28 5.04
N GLY A 126 -0.69 -4.87 3.88
CA GLY A 126 -1.63 -5.79 3.26
C GLY A 126 -1.90 -6.97 4.18
N ASP A 127 -3.14 -7.46 4.21
CA ASP A 127 -3.55 -8.62 5.00
C ASP A 127 -2.69 -9.86 4.73
N GLY A 128 -2.31 -10.07 3.47
CA GLY A 128 -1.38 -11.12 3.07
C GLY A 128 0.01 -10.95 3.67
N ALA A 129 0.52 -9.71 3.75
CA ALA A 129 1.81 -9.44 4.39
C ALA A 129 1.74 -9.70 5.91
N CYS A 130 0.64 -9.30 6.57
CA CYS A 130 0.41 -9.61 7.98
C CYS A 130 0.34 -11.12 8.24
N ALA A 131 -0.37 -11.87 7.39
CA ALA A 131 -0.46 -13.32 7.50
C ALA A 131 0.91 -14.00 7.29
N ALA A 132 1.73 -13.48 6.37
CA ALA A 132 3.09 -13.97 6.17
C ALA A 132 3.98 -13.67 7.38
N ALA A 133 3.94 -12.45 7.91
CA ALA A 133 4.71 -12.05 9.08
C ALA A 133 4.38 -12.91 10.33
N ALA A 134 3.11 -13.30 10.48
CA ALA A 134 2.70 -14.20 11.56
C ALA A 134 3.29 -15.61 11.45
N ALA A 135 3.63 -16.07 10.23
CA ALA A 135 4.30 -17.34 9.99
C ALA A 135 5.82 -17.27 10.20
N GLY A 136 6.40 -16.07 10.30
CA GLY A 136 7.86 -15.87 10.40
C GLY A 136 8.60 -16.30 9.14
N ASP A 137 9.71 -17.03 9.31
CA ASP A 137 10.56 -17.50 8.21
C ASP A 137 10.02 -18.76 7.50
N GLU A 138 8.94 -19.34 8.03
CA GLU A 138 8.29 -20.53 7.50
C GLU A 138 7.36 -20.21 6.32
N VAL A 139 6.99 -21.25 5.57
CA VAL A 139 5.94 -21.15 4.56
C VAL A 139 4.58 -21.21 5.25
N GLY A 140 3.84 -20.09 5.23
CA GLY A 140 2.47 -20.01 5.72
C GLY A 140 1.45 -20.41 4.66
N VAL A 141 0.55 -21.34 4.97
CA VAL A 141 -0.55 -21.75 4.09
C VAL A 141 -1.89 -21.46 4.77
N THR A 142 -2.71 -20.62 4.13
CA THR A 142 -4.10 -20.40 4.55
C THR A 142 -5.02 -21.22 3.64
N VAL A 143 -5.85 -22.09 4.22
CA VAL A 143 -6.80 -22.94 3.47
C VAL A 143 -8.22 -22.57 3.86
N GLY A 144 -9.03 -22.17 2.86
CA GLY A 144 -10.47 -21.94 2.98
C GLY A 144 -11.14 -22.18 1.63
N THR A 145 -12.18 -21.41 1.29
CA THR A 145 -12.79 -21.42 -0.07
C THR A 145 -11.75 -21.15 -1.16
N SER A 146 -10.68 -20.43 -0.83
CA SER A 146 -9.48 -20.31 -1.63
C SER A 146 -8.26 -20.58 -0.75
N ALA A 147 -7.19 -21.10 -1.36
CA ALA A 147 -5.92 -21.31 -0.68
C ALA A 147 -4.89 -20.27 -1.12
N ALA A 148 -4.01 -19.89 -0.21
CA ALA A 148 -2.89 -19.01 -0.51
C ALA A 148 -1.65 -19.45 0.28
N VAL A 149 -0.52 -19.49 -0.42
CA VAL A 149 0.81 -19.80 0.11
C VAL A 149 1.59 -18.50 0.21
N ARG A 150 2.27 -18.30 1.33
CA ARG A 150 3.02 -17.08 1.64
C ARG A 150 4.35 -17.45 2.27
N ARG A 151 5.39 -16.67 1.96
CA ARG A 151 6.73 -16.85 2.50
C ARG A 151 7.38 -15.50 2.67
N VAL A 152 8.07 -15.31 3.79
CA VAL A 152 8.95 -14.16 3.99
C VAL A 152 10.27 -14.46 3.28
N LEU A 153 10.72 -13.53 2.44
CA LEU A 153 11.99 -13.61 1.74
C LEU A 153 12.87 -12.44 2.15
N PRO A 154 14.21 -12.62 2.20
CA PRO A 154 15.11 -11.51 2.44
C PRO A 154 14.97 -10.46 1.32
N TRP A 155 15.15 -9.20 1.71
CA TRP A 155 15.27 -8.08 0.80
C TRP A 155 16.74 -7.67 0.64
N PRO A 156 17.28 -7.49 -0.58
CA PRO A 156 16.64 -7.63 -1.89
C PRO A 156 16.28 -9.08 -2.22
N LEU A 157 15.24 -9.26 -3.04
CA LEU A 157 14.76 -10.60 -3.42
C LEU A 157 15.89 -11.44 -4.03
N PRO A 158 16.04 -12.71 -3.61
CA PRO A 158 17.04 -13.60 -4.18
C PRO A 158 16.67 -13.95 -5.63
N ALA A 159 17.69 -14.04 -6.50
CA ALA A 159 17.55 -14.53 -7.86
C ALA A 159 18.22 -15.93 -8.00
N PRO A 160 17.52 -16.97 -8.49
CA PRO A 160 16.09 -16.99 -8.85
C PRO A 160 15.18 -16.99 -7.60
N LEU A 161 13.93 -16.54 -7.78
CA LEU A 161 12.92 -16.72 -6.73
C LEU A 161 12.73 -18.22 -6.48
N PRO A 162 12.66 -18.66 -5.21
CA PRO A 162 12.33 -20.04 -4.91
C PRO A 162 10.96 -20.40 -5.49
N PRO A 163 10.75 -21.65 -5.91
CA PRO A 163 9.48 -22.13 -6.46
C PRO A 163 8.31 -21.98 -5.48
#